data_AF-A0A7J8WAA9-F1
#
_entry.id   AF-A0A7J8WAA9-F1
#
_cell.length_a   1.000
_cell.length_b   1.000
_cell.length_c   1.000
_cell.angle_alpha   90.00
_cell.angle_beta   90.00
_cell.angle_gamma   90.00
#
_symmetry.space_group_name_H-M   'P 1'
#
loop_
_entity.id
_entity.type
_entity.pdbx_description
1 polymer ?
#
loop_
_entity_poly.entity_id
_entity_poly.type
_entity_poly.pdbx_seq_one_letter_code
_entity_poly.pdbx_strand_id
1 'polypeptide(L)' 'MVDLHNVGTFNADTGFKADYLNEVEKMFEKVLPHAMLKTKPDLESRIRILKRNGVIVNDMFSGKNNSGFD' A
#
# COMPACT_ATOMS: atom_id res chain seq x y z
N MET A 1 3.62 -3.15 29.44
CA MET A 1 4.62 -3.53 28.42
C MET A 1 4.05 -4.74 27.71
N VAL A 2 3.54 -4.58 26.49
CA VAL A 2 2.88 -5.67 25.77
C VAL A 2 3.90 -6.26 24.81
N ASP A 3 4.39 -7.45 25.14
CA ASP A 3 5.19 -8.28 24.24
C ASP A 3 4.32 -8.69 23.05
N LEU A 4 4.63 -8.16 21.87
CA LEU A 4 4.00 -8.56 20.62
C LEU A 4 4.73 -9.80 20.09
N HIS A 5 4.30 -10.96 20.53
CA HIS A 5 4.80 -12.24 20.04
C HIS A 5 4.18 -12.51 18.64
N ASN A 6 4.96 -12.26 17.58
CA ASN A 6 4.58 -12.61 16.21
C ASN A 6 4.70 -14.15 16.00
N VAL A 7 3.78 -14.90 16.60
CA VAL A 7 3.49 -16.30 16.20
C VAL A 7 2.41 -16.25 15.15
N GLY A 8 2.82 -15.92 13.94
CA GLY A 8 1.95 -15.82 12.79
C GLY A 8 2.54 -16.60 11.63
N THR A 9 2.04 -17.80 11.42
CA THR A 9 2.16 -18.65 10.22
C THR A 9 1.58 -18.00 8.95
N PHE A 10 1.36 -16.69 8.97
CA PHE A 10 0.85 -15.92 7.85
C PHE A 10 2.05 -15.43 7.06
N ASN A 11 2.42 -16.21 6.05
CA ASN A 11 2.95 -15.60 4.84
C ASN A 11 2.02 -14.44 4.51
N ALA A 12 2.56 -13.24 4.34
CA ALA A 12 1.83 -12.09 3.81
C ALA A 12 1.53 -12.32 2.32
N ASP A 13 0.96 -13.48 2.00
CA ASP A 13 0.33 -13.73 0.74
C ASP A 13 -0.94 -12.87 0.77
N THR A 14 -0.83 -11.71 0.14
CA THR A 14 -1.80 -10.61 0.24
C THR A 14 -3.16 -10.94 -0.39
N GLY A 15 -3.47 -12.22 -0.61
CA GLY A 15 -4.67 -12.73 -1.28
C GLY A 15 -4.74 -12.33 -2.76
N PHE A 16 -3.74 -11.61 -3.25
CA PHE A 16 -3.66 -11.17 -4.63
C PHE A 16 -3.17 -12.33 -5.48
N LYS A 17 -4.09 -12.85 -6.31
CA LYS A 17 -3.81 -13.84 -7.36
C LYS A 17 -2.54 -13.44 -8.13
N ALA A 18 -1.76 -14.41 -8.63
CA ALA A 18 -0.49 -14.18 -9.31
C ALA A 18 -0.52 -13.08 -10.40
N ASP A 19 -1.69 -12.82 -10.98
CA ASP A 19 -1.92 -11.82 -12.03
C ASP A 19 -2.39 -10.43 -11.55
N TYR A 20 -2.55 -10.21 -10.24
CA TYR A 20 -3.06 -8.93 -9.70
C TYR A 20 -2.21 -7.73 -10.13
N LEU A 21 -0.88 -7.88 -10.20
CA LEU A 21 0.01 -6.82 -10.65
C LEU A 21 -0.34 -6.34 -12.06
N ASN A 22 -0.79 -7.23 -12.94
CA ASN A 22 -1.19 -6.91 -14.30
C ASN A 22 -2.50 -6.10 -14.33
N GLU A 23 -3.45 -6.41 -13.43
CA GLU A 23 -4.67 -5.61 -13.28
C GLU A 23 -4.39 -4.23 -12.68
N VAL A 24 -3.46 -4.15 -11.73
CA VAL A 24 -3.01 -2.88 -11.16
C VAL A 24 -2.33 -2.02 -12.22
N GLU A 25 -1.47 -2.61 -13.04
CA GLU A 25 -0.81 -1.91 -14.16
C GLU A 25 -1.84 -1.29 -15.11
N LYS A 26 -2.87 -2.05 -15.53
CA LYS A 26 -3.97 -1.54 -16.36
C LYS A 26 -4.75 -0.39 -15.71
N MET A 27 -4.98 -0.44 -14.40
CA MET A 27 -5.64 0.66 -13.68
C MET A 27 -4.74 1.89 -13.63
N PHE A 28 -3.45 1.72 -13.40
CA PHE A 28 -2.48 2.82 -13.45
C PHE A 28 -2.38 3.44 -14.82
N GLU A 29 -2.40 2.67 -15.90
CA GLU A 29 -2.42 3.24 -17.26
C GLU A 29 -3.68 4.07 -17.52
N LYS A 30 -4.83 3.69 -16.96
CA LYS A 30 -6.08 4.46 -17.10
C LYS A 30 -6.06 5.76 -16.28
N VAL A 31 -5.61 5.69 -15.03
CA VAL A 31 -5.64 6.84 -14.10
C VAL A 31 -4.44 7.76 -14.31
N LEU A 32 -3.29 7.20 -14.70
CA LEU A 32 -2.00 7.86 -14.86
C LEU A 32 -1.30 7.36 -16.15
N PRO A 33 -1.82 7.69 -17.35
CA PRO A 33 -1.34 7.18 -18.64
C PRO A 33 0.12 7.47 -18.97
N HIS A 34 0.76 8.39 -18.24
CA HIS A 34 2.15 8.79 -18.45
C HIS A 34 3.12 8.30 -17.36
N ALA A 35 2.65 7.46 -16.42
CA ALA A 35 3.48 7.03 -15.29
C ALA A 35 4.60 6.04 -15.68
N MET A 36 4.55 5.43 -16.87
CA MET A 36 5.52 4.45 -17.41
C MET A 36 5.89 3.32 -16.43
N LEU A 37 4.89 2.72 -15.78
CA LEU A 37 5.06 1.68 -14.76
C LEU A 37 5.28 0.28 -15.37
N LYS A 38 6.29 0.12 -16.22
CA LYS A 38 6.43 -1.09 -17.05
C LYS A 38 7.21 -2.23 -16.40
N THR A 39 7.68 -2.06 -15.17
CA THR A 39 8.49 -3.09 -14.49
C THR A 39 7.86 -3.48 -13.17
N LYS A 40 7.85 -4.79 -12.88
CA LYS A 40 7.35 -5.34 -11.60
C LYS A 40 7.97 -4.64 -10.36
N PRO A 41 9.29 -4.38 -10.31
CA PRO A 41 9.90 -3.67 -9.19
C PRO A 41 9.39 -2.23 -9.03
N ASP A 42 9.17 -1.50 -10.13
CA ASP A 42 8.65 -0.13 -10.08
C ASP A 42 7.19 -0.10 -9.58
N LEU A 43 6.35 -1.02 -10.07
CA LEU A 43 4.96 -1.17 -9.64
C LEU A 43 4.85 -1.51 -8.14
N GLU A 44 5.60 -2.50 -7.65
CA GLU A 44 5.59 -2.87 -6.25
C GLU A 44 6.03 -1.72 -5.33
N SER A 45 7.07 -0.99 -5.72
CA SER A 45 7.56 0.16 -4.96
C SER A 45 6.48 1.26 -4.84
N ARG A 46 5.75 1.51 -5.92
CA ARG A 46 4.70 2.54 -5.95
C ARG A 46 3.44 2.12 -5.21
N ILE A 47 3.04 0.85 -5.30
CA ILE A 47 1.96 0.30 -4.47
C ILE A 47 2.33 0.43 -2.98
N ARG A 48 3.58 0.17 -2.60
CA ARG A 48 4.05 0.35 -1.22
C ARG A 48 3.96 1.80 -0.78
N ILE A 49 4.41 2.74 -1.62
CA ILE A 49 4.33 4.18 -1.35
C ILE A 49 2.86 4.61 -1.20
N LEU A 50 1.97 4.16 -2.09
CA LEU A 50 0.55 4.50 -2.04
C LEU A 50 -0.13 3.96 -0.80
N LYS A 51 0.17 2.73 -0.38
CA LYS A 51 -0.33 2.19 0.88
C LYS A 51 0.11 3.05 2.06
N ARG A 52 1.38 3.45 2.11
CA ARG A 52 1.92 4.31 3.17
C ARG A 52 1.25 5.68 3.19
N ASN A 53 1.17 6.33 2.04
CA ASN A 53 0.54 7.65 1.90
C ASN A 53 -0.96 7.58 2.23
N GLY A 54 -1.64 6.51 1.81
CA GLY A 54 -3.05 6.28 2.13
C GLY A 54 -3.30 6.13 3.63
N VAL A 55 -2.44 5.40 4.35
CA VAL A 55 -2.51 5.32 5.82
C VAL A 55 -2.30 6.70 6.45
N ILE A 56 -1.29 7.46 5.99
CA ILE A 56 -1.02 8.81 6.50
C ILE A 56 -2.23 9.73 6.30
N VAL A 57 -2.82 9.76 5.10
CA VAL A 57 -3.99 10.59 4.79
C VAL A 57 -5.20 10.14 5.63
N ASN A 58 -5.40 8.84 5.78
CA ASN A 58 -6.48 8.31 6.63
C ASN A 58 -6.28 8.66 8.10
N ASP A 59 -5.06 8.59 8.62
CA ASP A 59 -4.73 8.97 9.99
C ASP A 59 -4.96 10.48 10.22
N MET A 60 -4.60 11.31 9.23
CA MET A 60 -4.90 12.74 9.24
C MET A 60 -6.40 13.01 9.27
N PHE A 61 -7.19 12.29 8.45
CA PHE A 61 -8.62 12.51 8.33
C PHE A 61 -9.42 11.94 9.52
N SER A 62 -8.96 10.82 10.08
CA SER A 62 -9.61 10.15 11.22
C SER A 62 -9.27 10.80 12.56
N GLY A 63 -8.32 11.74 12.61
CA GLY A 63 -7.91 12.45 13.83
C GLY A 63 -7.27 11.55 14.89
N LYS A 64 -7.12 10.25 14.61
CA LYS A 64 -6.75 9.22 15.59
C LYS A 64 -5.32 9.38 16.11
N ASN A 65 -4.47 10.05 15.34
CA ASN A 65 -3.06 10.31 15.64
C ASN A 65 -2.70 11.82 15.62
N ASN A 66 -3.69 12.73 15.58
CA ASN A 66 -3.48 14.19 15.48
C ASN A 66 -3.56 14.92 16.84
N SER A 67 -3.38 14.22 17.97
CA SER A 67 -3.48 14.83 19.32
C SER A 67 -2.32 15.76 19.69
N GLY A 68 -1.59 16.31 18.71
CA GLY A 68 -0.39 17.12 18.92
C GLY A 68 -0.26 18.34 18.00
N PHE A 69 -1.29 18.66 17.21
CA PHE A 69 -1.45 19.99 16.64
C PHE A 69 -2.39 20.77 17.55
N ASP A 70 -1.83 21.25 18.65
CA ASP A 70 -2.38 22.34 19.48
C ASP A 70 -1.65 23.63 19.10
#